data_AF-A0A0K8TND3-F1
#
_entry.id   AF-A0A0K8TND3-F1
#
_cell.length_a   1.000
_cell.length_b   1.000
_cell.length_c   1.000
_cell.angle_alpha   90.00
_cell.angle_beta   90.00
_cell.angle_gamma   90.00
#
_symmetry.space_group_name_H-M   'P 1'
#
loop_
_entity.id
_entity.type
_entity.pdbx_description
1 polymer ?
#
loop_
_entity_poly.entity_id
_entity_poly.type
_entity_poly.pdbx_seq_one_letter_code
_entity_poly.pdbx_strand_id
1 'polypeptide(L)' 'MLSDVLDFINYWWFRYLMVTELYMVEKWERVTIHVVFLVLFVLFWFFNYTVLLSITGNLLGISPISSVLQQHRKFAVA' A
#
# COMPACT_ATOMS: atom_id res chain seq x y z
N MET A 1 15.71 17.38 -13.32
CA MET A 1 15.74 15.94 -12.96
C MET A 1 14.37 15.48 -12.48
N LEU A 2 13.91 15.86 -11.28
CA LEU A 2 12.55 15.50 -10.80
C LEU A 2 11.44 16.15 -11.64
N SER A 3 11.64 17.40 -12.06
CA SER A 3 10.76 18.16 -12.97
C SER A 3 10.54 17.43 -14.30
N ASP A 4 11.63 16.96 -14.91
CA ASP A 4 11.61 16.36 -16.25
C ASP A 4 10.94 14.97 -16.23
N VAL A 5 11.12 14.26 -15.11
CA VAL A 5 10.43 12.99 -14.85
C VAL A 5 8.93 13.23 -14.60
N LEU A 6 8.56 14.28 -13.88
CA LEU A 6 7.16 14.65 -13.67
C LEU A 6 6.47 15.08 -14.98
N ASP A 7 7.14 15.82 -15.84
CA ASP A 7 6.61 16.21 -17.16
C ASP A 7 6.42 14.99 -18.07
N PHE A 8 7.35 14.03 -18.03
CA PHE A 8 7.22 12.77 -18.77
C PHE A 8 6.04 11.93 -18.25
N ILE A 9 5.90 11.82 -16.93
CA ILE A 9 4.79 11.11 -16.29
C ILE A 9 3.46 11.80 -16.62
N ASN A 10 3.39 13.13 -16.57
CA ASN A 10 2.17 13.88 -16.89
C ASN A 10 1.75 13.72 -18.35
N TYR A 11 2.70 13.77 -19.29
CA TYR A 11 2.41 13.55 -20.72
C TYR A 11 1.85 12.15 -20.97
N TRP A 12 2.49 11.14 -20.37
CA TRP A 12 2.03 9.76 -20.46
C TRP A 12 0.65 9.61 -19.83
N TRP A 13 0.47 10.11 -18.60
CA TRP A 13 -0.76 10.02 -17.83
C TRP A 13 -1.94 10.70 -18.54
N PHE A 14 -1.75 11.89 -19.11
CA PHE A 14 -2.81 12.63 -19.82
C PHE A 14 -3.31 11.87 -21.06
N ARG A 15 -2.39 11.25 -21.81
CA ARG A 15 -2.74 10.41 -22.96
C ARG A 15 -3.56 9.20 -22.55
N TYR A 16 -3.18 8.53 -21.46
CA TYR A 16 -3.97 7.42 -20.92
C TYR A 16 -5.34 7.89 -20.44
N LEU A 17 -5.42 9.02 -19.75
CA LEU A 17 -6.66 9.60 -19.22
C LEU A 17 -7.67 9.94 -20.34
N MET A 18 -7.19 10.56 -21.42
CA MET A 18 -7.99 10.88 -22.60
C MET A 18 -8.54 9.62 -23.30
N VAL A 19 -7.71 8.58 -23.43
CA VAL A 19 -8.14 7.30 -24.02
C VAL A 19 -9.15 6.59 -23.11
N THR A 20 -8.98 6.66 -21.79
CA THR A 20 -9.93 6.08 -20.84
C THR A 20 -11.26 6.84 -20.78
N GLU A 21 -11.27 8.17 -20.89
CA GLU A 21 -12.53 8.92 -20.97
C GLU A 21 -13.30 8.63 -22.27
N LEU A 22 -12.60 8.49 -23.41
CA LEU A 22 -13.27 8.28 -24.70
C LEU A 22 -13.78 6.83 -24.89
N TYR A 23 -13.16 5.83 -24.25
CA TYR A 23 -13.44 4.41 -24.50
C TYR A 23 -13.99 3.60 -23.31
N MET A 24 -13.91 4.07 -22.06
CA MET A 24 -14.14 3.21 -20.87
C MET A 24 -15.34 3.53 -19.97
N VAL A 25 -16.09 4.61 -20.23
CA VAL A 25 -16.94 5.27 -19.22
C VAL A 25 -17.98 4.36 -18.53
N GLU A 26 -18.57 3.33 -19.14
CA GLU A 26 -19.68 2.62 -18.44
C GLU A 26 -19.34 1.33 -17.67
N LYS A 27 -18.40 0.52 -18.13
CA LYS A 27 -18.12 -0.82 -17.54
C LYS A 27 -16.80 -0.88 -16.81
N TRP A 28 -15.89 -0.02 -17.22
CA TRP A 28 -14.49 -0.06 -16.90
C TRP A 28 -14.15 0.93 -15.77
N GLU A 29 -14.90 2.03 -15.63
CA GLU A 29 -14.87 2.90 -14.44
C GLU A 29 -15.10 2.12 -13.13
N ARG A 30 -16.09 1.22 -13.11
CA ARG A 30 -16.38 0.42 -11.92
C ARG A 30 -15.20 -0.46 -11.52
N VAL A 31 -14.47 -1.01 -12.50
CA VAL A 31 -13.29 -1.85 -12.24
C VAL A 31 -12.13 -0.99 -11.72
N THR A 32 -11.86 0.16 -12.34
CA THR A 32 -10.80 1.07 -11.90
C THR A 32 -11.00 1.55 -10.47
N ILE A 33 -12.23 1.92 -10.10
CA ILE A 33 -12.56 2.33 -8.73
C ILE A 33 -12.27 1.20 -7.73
N HIS A 34 -12.67 -0.04 -8.04
CA HIS A 34 -12.38 -1.19 -7.16
C HIS A 34 -10.87 -1.48 -7.06
N VAL A 35 -10.13 -1.36 -8.16
CA VAL A 35 -8.66 -1.51 -8.15
C VAL A 35 -8.01 -0.42 -7.31
N VAL A 36 -8.43 0.85 -7.45
CA VAL A 36 -7.92 1.96 -6.66
C VAL A 36 -8.25 1.78 -5.17
N PHE A 37 -9.47 1.37 -4.83
CA PHE A 37 -9.84 1.07 -3.44
C PHE A 37 -9.06 -0.12 -2.88
N LEU A 38 -8.78 -1.15 -3.68
CA LEU A 38 -7.96 -2.29 -3.25
C LEU A 38 -6.52 -1.86 -2.99
N VAL A 39 -5.93 -1.04 -3.87
CA VAL A 39 -4.58 -0.49 -3.68
C VAL A 39 -4.52 0.39 -2.44
N LEU A 40 -5.49 1.29 -2.25
CA LEU A 40 -5.60 2.11 -1.04
C LEU A 40 -5.77 1.25 0.21
N PHE A 41 -6.60 0.21 0.15
CA PHE A 41 -6.80 -0.73 1.25
C PHE A 41 -5.50 -1.45 1.63
N VAL A 42 -4.74 -1.94 0.65
CA VAL A 42 -3.45 -2.60 0.89
C VAL A 42 -2.42 -1.61 1.46
N LEU A 43 -2.39 -0.38 0.97
CA LEU A 43 -1.54 0.69 1.51
C LEU A 43 -1.88 0.99 2.97
N PHE A 44 -3.15 1.18 3.28
CA PHE A 44 -3.61 1.43 4.65
C PHE A 44 -3.38 0.22 5.56
N TRP A 45 -3.55 -0.99 5.03
CA TRP A 45 -3.24 -2.23 5.74
C TRP A 45 -1.75 -2.31 6.08
N PHE A 46 -0.88 -2.10 5.09
CA PHE A 46 0.56 -2.11 5.27
C PHE A 46 1.02 -1.04 6.27
N PHE A 47 0.44 0.16 6.18
CA PHE A 47 0.68 1.24 7.13
C PHE A 47 0.20 0.88 8.54
N ASN A 48 -0.98 0.29 8.70
CA ASN A 48 -1.49 -0.14 10.00
C ASN A 48 -0.59 -1.22 10.63
N TYR A 49 -0.23 -2.23 9.86
CA TYR A 49 0.59 -3.35 10.35
C TYR A 49 2.00 -2.91 10.72
N THR A 50 2.61 -2.03 9.92
CA THR A 50 4.02 -1.65 10.10
C THR A 50 4.16 -0.50 11.09
N VAL A 51 3.37 0.55 10.93
CA VAL A 51 3.55 1.82 11.65
C VAL A 51 2.70 1.82 12.92
N LEU A 52 1.38 1.61 12.79
CA LEU A 52 0.49 1.69 13.96
C LEU A 52 0.74 0.54 14.95
N LEU A 53 0.91 -0.69 14.48
CA LEU A 53 1.17 -1.82 15.37
C LEU A 53 2.49 -1.67 16.14
N SER A 54 3.54 -1.18 15.49
CA SER A 54 4.83 -0.96 16.14
C SER A 54 4.79 0.19 17.14
N ILE A 55 4.11 1.29 16.80
CA ILE A 55 3.96 2.44 17.70
C ILE A 55 3.09 2.07 18.90
N THR A 56 1.94 1.46 18.68
CA THR A 56 1.02 1.05 19.74
C THR A 56 1.62 -0.04 20.63
N GLY A 57 2.36 -0.99 20.06
CA GLY A 57 3.09 -2.02 20.82
C GLY A 57 4.15 -1.41 21.74
N ASN A 58 4.93 -0.45 21.24
CA ASN A 58 5.91 0.28 22.06
C ASN A 58 5.25 1.17 23.13
N LEU A 59 4.12 1.80 22.81
CA LEU A 59 3.42 2.70 23.73
C LEU A 59 2.67 1.96 24.85
N LEU A 60 2.06 0.81 24.54
CA LEU A 60 1.31 0.00 25.50
C LEU A 60 2.14 -1.11 26.15
N GLY A 61 3.41 -1.27 25.76
CA GLY A 61 4.28 -2.35 26.27
C GLY A 61 3.85 -3.75 25.85
N ILE A 62 2.99 -3.87 24.83
CA ILE A 62 2.48 -5.14 24.32
C ILE A 62 3.47 -5.64 23.27
N SER A 63 4.23 -6.68 23.63
CA SER A 63 5.16 -7.33 22.71
C SER A 63 4.38 -8.12 21.65
N PRO A 64 4.66 -7.93 20.35
CA PRO A 64 3.99 -8.69 19.30
C PRO A 64 4.34 -10.17 19.45
N ILE A 65 3.36 -11.08 19.32
CA ILE A 65 3.53 -12.54 19.45
C ILE A 65 4.66 -13.09 18.56
N SER A 66 4.94 -12.43 17.43
CA SER A 66 6.08 -12.76 16.56
C SER A 66 7.43 -12.66 17.29
N SER A 67 7.63 -11.67 18.16
CA SER A 67 8.84 -11.53 18.97
C SER A 67 8.99 -12.66 19.98
N VAL A 68 7.88 -13.07 20.61
CA VAL A 68 7.83 -14.18 21.58
C VAL A 68 8.12 -15.52 20.91
N LEU A 69 7.52 -15.77 19.74
CA LEU A 69 7.78 -16.98 18.95
C LEU A 69 9.23 -17.06 18.46
N GLN A 70 9.82 -15.94 18.06
CA GLN A 70 11.23 -15.89 17.66
C GLN A 70 12.17 -16.14 18.84
N GLN A 71 11.84 -15.60 20.02
CA GLN A 71 12.58 -15.86 21.25
C GLN A 71 12.51 -17.36 21.63
N HIS A 72 11.32 -17.96 21.61
CA HIS A 72 11.15 -19.38 21.93
C HIS A 72 11.85 -20.31 20.93
N ARG A 73 11.89 -19.96 19.64
CA ARG A 73 12.65 -20.69 18.61
C ARG A 73 14.15 -20.63 18.85
N LYS A 74 14.69 -19.49 19.34
CA LYS A 74 16.12 -19.38 19.69
C LYS A 74 16.50 -20.28 20.87
N PHE A 75 15.60 -20.46 21.85
CA PHE A 75 15.82 -21.36 22.98
C PHE A 75 15.65 -22.84 22.66
N ALA A 76 14.88 -23.19 21.63
CA ALA A 76 14.69 -24.59 21.21
C ALA A 76 15.82 -25.15 20.32
N VAL A 77 16.74 -24.30 19.86
CA VAL A 77 17.85 -24.65 18.96
C VAL A 77 19.22 -24.54 19.66
N ALA A 78 19.26 -24.07 20.91
CA ALA A 78 20.44 -24.03 21.77
C ALA A 78 20.45 -25.21 22.74
#